data_AF-A0A933MRX9-F1
#
_entry.id   AF-A0A933MRX9-F1
#
_cell.length_a   1.000
_cell.length_b   1.000
_cell.length_c   1.000
_cell.angle_alpha   90.00
_cell.angle_beta   90.00
_cell.angle_gamma   90.00
#
_symmetry.space_group_name_H-M   'P 1'
#
loop_
_entity.id
_entity.type
_entity.pdbx_description
1 polymer ?
#
loop_
_entity_poly.entity_id
_entity_poly.type
_entity_poly.pdbx_seq_one_letter_code
_entity_poly.pdbx_strand_id
1 'polypeptide(L)'
;MNVYECTALTGGGANALDAITWFEGGAADGDMAFATVSQRFYVFRYDGTASAAETVAAHPYVIKPDDAGANNGRWKEATAAIIESDFNHDSLTGFVANEHIDWTNATSNFVTTGSVTLNNSAATYPLDLACSRAGAQYIRIVHSANQSVGNMLQRNQSGGSYNVQWLYYIPNNQTRLQWFTDGAAGIAMYLTADAGNLYILGDCSAATFTDRTPAFAGDAVAAIRSISAKPDTVDGRGWGELDHGTLPAGVLVETVEDKKTVRRRNLSNMVSLLTKGFQELAQRVEALEGR
;
A
#
# COMPACT_ATOMS: atom_id res chain seq x y z
N MET A 1 28.07 53.28 -40.67
CA MET A 1 28.32 52.55 -39.43
C MET A 1 29.73 52.01 -39.49
N ASN A 2 30.64 52.76 -38.88
CA ASN A 2 32.02 52.37 -38.68
C ASN A 2 32.15 51.61 -37.36
N VAL A 3 33.18 50.76 -37.28
CA VAL A 3 33.52 50.02 -36.08
C VAL A 3 34.97 50.31 -35.73
N TYR A 4 35.21 50.79 -34.53
CA TYR A 4 36.53 51.18 -34.04
C TYR A 4 37.04 50.20 -33.00
N GLU A 5 38.34 49.96 -32.98
CA GLU A 5 39.01 49.19 -31.94
C GLU A 5 39.85 50.14 -31.09
N CYS A 6 39.67 50.08 -29.77
CA CYS A 6 40.32 50.96 -28.82
C CYS A 6 41.02 50.15 -27.72
N THR A 7 42.16 50.65 -27.25
CA THR A 7 42.93 50.03 -26.16
C THR A 7 42.86 50.84 -24.86
N ALA A 8 42.18 51.99 -24.90
CA ALA A 8 41.94 52.85 -23.74
C ALA A 8 40.57 53.53 -23.89
N LEU A 9 39.93 53.85 -22.77
CA LEU A 9 38.71 54.65 -22.77
C LEU A 9 39.03 56.13 -22.94
N THR A 10 40.08 56.61 -22.26
CA THR A 10 40.49 58.01 -22.29
C THR A 10 42.01 58.19 -22.42
N GLY A 11 42.46 59.41 -22.73
CA GLY A 11 43.86 59.83 -22.67
C GLY A 11 44.48 60.37 -23.97
N GLY A 12 43.67 60.66 -25.00
CA GLY A 12 44.09 61.38 -26.21
C GLY A 12 45.15 60.70 -27.09
N GLY A 13 45.56 59.46 -26.77
CA GLY A 13 46.48 58.66 -27.58
C GLY A 13 45.80 58.09 -28.83
N ALA A 14 46.59 57.66 -29.82
CA ALA A 14 46.11 57.25 -31.15
C ALA A 14 45.06 56.11 -31.21
N ASN A 15 44.76 55.44 -30.09
CA ASN A 15 43.80 54.34 -29.97
C ASN A 15 42.89 54.46 -28.72
N ALA A 16 42.73 55.67 -28.17
CA ALA A 16 41.78 55.92 -27.10
C ALA A 16 40.39 56.22 -27.68
N LEU A 17 39.34 55.84 -26.96
CA LEU A 17 37.96 56.02 -27.42
C LEU A 17 37.55 57.50 -27.49
N ASP A 18 38.03 58.32 -26.55
CA ASP A 18 37.88 59.78 -26.56
C ASP A 18 38.59 60.47 -27.74
N ALA A 19 39.67 59.88 -28.27
CA ALA A 19 40.36 60.42 -29.44
C ALA A 19 39.55 60.30 -30.75
N ILE A 20 38.50 59.47 -30.77
CA ILE A 20 37.62 59.32 -31.93
C ILE A 20 36.57 60.43 -31.92
N THR A 21 36.85 61.48 -32.70
CA THR A 21 36.04 62.71 -32.82
C THR A 21 35.10 62.65 -34.02
N TRP A 22 34.31 63.70 -34.25
CA TRP A 22 33.21 63.76 -35.22
C TRP A 22 33.51 64.50 -36.53
N PHE A 23 34.64 65.21 -36.64
CA PHE A 23 34.93 66.02 -37.82
C PHE A 23 35.36 65.16 -39.02
N GLU A 24 35.15 65.67 -40.24
CA GLU A 24 35.38 65.05 -41.56
C GLU A 24 35.96 63.62 -41.55
N GLY A 25 35.07 62.62 -41.50
CA GLY A 25 35.42 61.19 -41.47
C GLY A 25 35.39 60.53 -40.09
N GLY A 26 35.06 61.30 -39.05
CA GLY A 26 34.92 60.87 -37.67
C GLY A 26 33.64 60.09 -37.34
N ALA A 27 33.42 59.85 -36.04
CA ALA A 27 32.30 59.09 -35.51
C ALA A 27 30.95 59.73 -35.87
N ALA A 28 30.08 58.94 -36.47
CA ALA A 28 28.70 59.28 -36.77
C ALA A 28 27.73 58.54 -35.84
N ASP A 29 26.50 59.06 -35.73
CA ASP A 29 25.46 58.43 -34.90
C ASP A 29 25.26 56.96 -35.24
N GLY A 30 25.30 56.10 -34.22
CA GLY A 30 25.20 54.66 -34.36
C GLY A 30 26.48 53.92 -34.70
N ASP A 31 27.62 54.60 -34.88
CA ASP A 31 28.93 53.94 -34.97
C ASP A 31 29.24 53.17 -33.68
N MET A 32 30.09 52.14 -33.78
CA MET A 32 30.43 51.27 -32.66
C MET A 32 31.92 51.31 -32.36
N ALA A 33 32.27 51.10 -31.09
CA ALA A 33 33.64 50.88 -30.69
C ALA A 33 33.76 49.69 -29.74
N PHE A 34 34.84 48.94 -29.88
CA PHE A 34 35.23 47.87 -28.97
C PHE A 34 36.46 48.33 -28.20
N ALA A 35 36.34 48.40 -26.87
CA ALA A 35 37.46 48.77 -26.02
C ALA A 35 37.87 47.59 -25.15
N THR A 36 39.13 47.18 -25.26
CA THR A 36 39.71 46.20 -24.33
C THR A 36 40.58 46.94 -23.33
N VAL A 37 40.06 47.10 -22.11
CA VAL A 37 40.73 47.86 -21.04
C VAL A 37 40.77 47.02 -19.78
N SER A 38 41.94 46.92 -19.15
CA SER A 38 42.13 46.16 -17.90
C SER A 38 41.57 44.72 -17.96
N GLN A 39 41.81 44.02 -19.08
CA GLN A 39 41.32 42.65 -19.37
C GLN A 39 39.80 42.50 -19.49
N ARG A 40 39.05 43.60 -19.62
CA ARG A 40 37.60 43.58 -19.87
C ARG A 40 37.30 44.07 -21.27
N PHE A 41 36.34 43.42 -21.91
CA PHE A 41 35.82 43.79 -23.23
C PHE A 41 34.57 44.63 -23.04
N TYR A 42 34.61 45.85 -23.55
CA TYR A 42 33.51 46.79 -23.53
C TYR A 42 33.07 47.11 -24.95
N VAL A 43 31.76 47.24 -25.13
CA VAL A 43 31.17 47.65 -26.40
C VAL A 43 30.57 49.03 -26.19
N PHE A 44 30.80 49.94 -27.13
CA PHE A 44 30.25 51.29 -27.11
C PHE A 44 29.48 51.56 -28.39
N ARG A 45 28.48 52.42 -28.27
CA ARG A 45 27.76 53.00 -29.41
C ARG A 45 27.82 54.52 -29.32
N TYR A 46 28.15 55.16 -30.43
CA TYR A 46 28.16 56.61 -30.53
C TYR A 46 26.72 57.13 -30.65
N ASP A 47 26.38 58.08 -29.80
CA ASP A 47 25.14 58.85 -29.86
C ASP A 47 25.51 60.30 -30.10
N GLY A 48 25.30 60.78 -31.32
CA GLY A 48 25.66 62.14 -31.75
C GLY A 48 24.80 63.24 -31.10
N THR A 49 23.69 62.86 -30.47
CA THR A 49 22.73 63.80 -29.84
C THR A 49 22.82 63.83 -28.32
N ALA A 50 23.48 62.85 -27.71
CA ALA A 50 23.72 62.81 -26.27
C ALA A 50 24.41 64.09 -25.80
N SER A 51 24.37 64.40 -24.51
CA SER A 51 25.15 65.50 -23.92
C SER A 51 25.59 65.19 -22.49
N ALA A 52 25.48 63.93 -22.08
CA ALA A 52 25.77 63.47 -20.72
C ALA A 52 27.21 63.82 -20.32
N ALA A 53 27.48 63.97 -19.02
CA ALA A 53 28.85 64.15 -18.55
C ALA A 53 29.69 62.89 -18.82
N GLU A 54 30.98 63.08 -19.04
CA GLU A 54 31.91 61.95 -19.11
C GLU A 54 31.94 61.21 -17.76
N THR A 55 31.83 59.88 -17.83
CA THR A 55 31.76 59.00 -16.68
C THR A 55 32.67 57.79 -16.93
N VAL A 56 33.82 57.78 -16.24
CA VAL A 56 34.81 56.68 -16.27
C VAL A 56 34.97 55.97 -14.92
N ALA A 57 34.31 56.47 -13.88
CA ALA A 57 34.47 55.99 -12.51
C ALA A 57 33.54 54.82 -12.16
N ALA A 58 32.39 54.70 -12.83
CA ALA A 58 31.40 53.66 -12.60
C ALA A 58 30.64 53.33 -13.89
N HIS A 59 30.23 52.07 -14.03
CA HIS A 59 29.40 51.60 -15.12
C HIS A 59 27.94 52.10 -14.99
N PRO A 60 27.24 52.36 -16.11
CA PRO A 60 27.74 52.32 -17.48
C PRO A 60 28.64 53.53 -17.80
N TYR A 61 29.73 53.29 -18.53
CA TYR A 61 30.65 54.33 -18.95
C TYR A 61 30.05 55.20 -20.05
N VAL A 62 30.40 56.48 -19.97
CA VAL A 62 30.07 57.49 -20.99
C VAL A 62 31.37 58.21 -21.31
N ILE A 63 31.90 58.02 -22.50
CA ILE A 63 33.16 58.65 -22.93
C ILE A 63 32.84 59.83 -23.83
N LYS A 64 33.41 60.98 -23.49
CA LYS A 64 33.25 62.19 -24.28
C LYS A 64 34.44 62.27 -25.25
N PRO A 65 34.20 62.50 -26.55
CA PRO A 65 35.30 62.77 -27.45
C PRO A 65 36.09 64.03 -27.05
N ASP A 66 37.41 64.02 -27.27
CA ASP A 66 38.36 65.05 -26.82
C ASP A 66 38.24 66.40 -27.57
N ASP A 67 37.26 66.54 -28.47
CA ASP A 67 37.02 67.78 -29.17
C ASP A 67 36.43 68.82 -28.19
N ALA A 68 37.30 69.70 -27.70
CA ALA A 68 36.95 70.74 -26.77
C ALA A 68 35.90 71.73 -27.36
N GLY A 69 34.63 71.42 -27.15
CA GLY A 69 33.53 72.40 -27.15
C GLY A 69 32.68 72.51 -28.43
N ALA A 70 32.83 71.64 -29.42
CA ALA A 70 32.02 71.73 -30.65
C ALA A 70 30.93 70.65 -30.79
N ASN A 71 31.04 69.52 -30.07
CA ASN A 71 30.10 68.42 -30.22
C ASN A 71 29.43 67.98 -28.92
N ASN A 72 28.14 67.65 -29.07
CA ASN A 72 27.33 67.09 -28.01
C ASN A 72 27.56 65.57 -27.88
N GLY A 73 27.91 64.83 -28.93
CA GLY A 73 27.89 63.37 -28.95
C GLY A 73 28.74 62.64 -27.89
N ARG A 74 28.33 61.40 -27.57
CA ARG A 74 28.98 60.53 -26.56
C ARG A 74 29.09 59.10 -27.04
N TRP A 75 30.19 58.46 -26.66
CA TRP A 75 30.28 57.00 -26.66
C TRP A 75 29.61 56.45 -25.42
N LYS A 76 28.52 55.72 -25.59
CA LYS A 76 27.78 55.08 -24.48
C LYS A 76 28.11 53.60 -24.43
N GLU A 77 28.50 53.10 -23.27
CA GLU A 77 28.69 51.67 -23.05
C GLU A 77 27.38 50.94 -23.35
N ALA A 78 27.44 49.94 -24.23
CA ALA A 78 26.33 49.09 -24.55
C ALA A 78 26.08 48.14 -23.38
N THR A 79 25.06 48.44 -22.60
CA THR A 79 24.57 47.58 -21.53
C THR A 79 23.65 46.51 -22.13
N ALA A 80 24.20 45.55 -22.87
CA ALA A 80 23.48 44.30 -23.09
C ALA A 80 23.45 43.58 -21.73
N ALA A 81 22.37 43.78 -20.98
CA ALA A 81 22.16 43.05 -19.74
C ALA A 81 21.93 41.59 -20.15
N ILE A 82 22.87 40.70 -19.80
CA ILE A 82 22.55 39.27 -19.74
C ILE A 82 21.62 39.15 -18.53
N ILE A 83 20.31 39.08 -18.78
CA ILE A 83 19.30 38.97 -17.73
C ILE A 83 19.00 37.50 -17.53
N GLU A 84 18.56 37.09 -16.34
CA GLU A 84 18.15 35.71 -16.05
C GLU A 84 17.22 35.11 -17.13
N SER A 85 16.39 35.95 -17.77
CA SER A 85 15.52 35.58 -18.89
C SER A 85 16.23 35.13 -20.17
N ASP A 86 17.51 35.46 -20.34
CA ASP A 86 18.34 35.03 -21.48
C ASP A 86 18.79 33.57 -21.33
N PHE A 87 18.66 33.00 -20.13
CA PHE A 87 18.93 31.60 -19.84
C PHE A 87 17.62 30.83 -19.68
N ASN A 88 17.11 30.27 -20.77
CA ASN A 88 16.07 29.25 -20.67
C ASN A 88 16.70 27.93 -20.23
N HIS A 89 16.32 27.44 -19.04
CA HIS A 89 16.79 26.16 -18.51
C HIS A 89 16.53 24.99 -19.50
N ASP A 90 15.45 25.07 -20.28
CA ASP A 90 15.09 24.06 -21.29
C ASP A 90 16.03 24.07 -22.51
N SER A 91 16.87 25.10 -22.65
CA SER A 91 17.81 25.27 -23.76
C SER A 91 19.26 24.94 -23.38
N LEU A 92 19.49 24.46 -22.15
CA LEU A 92 20.82 24.04 -21.69
C LEU A 92 21.18 22.65 -22.26
N THR A 93 22.44 22.41 -22.63
CA THR A 93 22.90 21.09 -23.08
C THR A 93 23.56 20.32 -21.93
N GLY A 94 23.37 18.99 -21.85
CA GLY A 94 24.07 18.13 -20.87
C GLY A 94 23.26 17.74 -19.63
N PHE A 95 21.97 18.08 -19.58
CA PHE A 95 21.01 17.48 -18.66
C PHE A 95 20.15 16.43 -19.41
N VAL A 96 19.55 15.49 -18.69
CA VAL A 96 18.56 14.58 -19.28
C VAL A 96 17.21 15.29 -19.29
N ALA A 97 16.66 15.55 -20.48
CA ALA A 97 15.32 16.12 -20.57
C ALA A 97 14.29 15.23 -19.83
N ASN A 98 13.38 15.84 -19.04
CA ASN A 98 12.33 15.19 -18.24
C ASN A 98 12.78 14.41 -16.99
N GLU A 99 13.80 14.85 -16.26
CA GLU A 99 14.13 14.30 -14.91
C GLU A 99 13.14 14.70 -13.81
N HIS A 100 12.32 15.73 -14.05
CA HIS A 100 11.34 16.20 -13.09
C HIS A 100 9.94 15.80 -13.53
N ILE A 101 9.12 15.42 -12.54
CA ILE A 101 7.68 15.29 -12.73
C ILE A 101 7.15 16.72 -13.01
N ASP A 102 6.29 16.86 -14.02
CA ASP A 102 5.68 18.15 -14.40
C ASP A 102 4.68 18.62 -13.31
N TRP A 103 5.00 19.75 -12.67
CA TRP A 103 4.30 20.26 -11.48
C TRP A 103 3.55 21.57 -11.73
N THR A 104 3.44 22.04 -12.97
CA THR A 104 2.99 23.41 -13.21
C THR A 104 1.55 23.69 -12.77
N ASN A 105 0.65 22.68 -12.62
CA ASN A 105 -0.69 22.80 -11.99
C ASN A 105 -1.43 21.44 -11.89
N ALA A 106 -0.80 20.37 -11.38
CA ALA A 106 -1.44 19.05 -11.45
C ALA A 106 -2.55 18.85 -10.39
N THR A 107 -3.81 18.74 -10.83
CA THR A 107 -4.93 18.22 -9.99
C THR A 107 -4.98 16.70 -9.93
N SER A 108 -4.06 16.03 -10.64
CA SER A 108 -3.87 14.58 -10.62
C SER A 108 -2.38 14.30 -10.89
N ASN A 109 -1.66 13.82 -9.87
CA ASN A 109 -0.19 13.80 -9.85
C ASN A 109 0.44 12.85 -10.88
N PHE A 110 -0.25 11.76 -11.22
CA PHE A 110 0.23 10.76 -12.16
C PHE A 110 -0.95 10.08 -12.86
N VAL A 111 -1.33 10.61 -14.02
CA VAL A 111 -2.30 9.98 -14.92
C VAL A 111 -1.51 9.27 -16.01
N THR A 112 -1.72 7.96 -16.14
CA THR A 112 -1.07 7.16 -17.17
C THR A 112 -2.11 6.30 -17.88
N THR A 113 -1.84 6.00 -19.15
CA THR A 113 -2.61 5.03 -19.92
C THR A 113 -1.72 3.82 -20.16
N GLY A 114 -2.22 2.61 -19.90
CA GLY A 114 -1.43 1.38 -19.99
C GLY A 114 -1.01 0.82 -18.62
N SER A 115 0.08 0.05 -18.61
CA SER A 115 0.56 -0.66 -17.42
C SER A 115 1.69 0.10 -16.73
N VAL A 116 1.57 0.29 -15.41
CA VAL A 116 2.65 0.78 -14.55
C VAL A 116 3.39 -0.43 -13.99
N THR A 117 4.71 -0.48 -14.19
CA THR A 117 5.58 -1.48 -13.56
C THR A 117 6.32 -0.82 -12.40
N LEU A 118 6.09 -1.31 -11.18
CA LEU A 118 6.81 -0.89 -9.99
C LEU A 118 7.94 -1.89 -9.72
N ASN A 119 9.16 -1.55 -10.14
CA ASN A 119 10.34 -2.35 -9.81
C ASN A 119 10.85 -1.90 -8.44
N ASN A 120 10.76 -2.79 -7.44
CA ASN A 120 11.27 -2.57 -6.08
C ASN A 120 10.46 -1.54 -5.25
N SER A 121 9.16 -1.79 -5.03
CA SER A 121 8.41 -1.07 -3.99
C SER A 121 9.03 -1.39 -2.62
N ALA A 122 9.89 -0.52 -2.11
CA ALA A 122 10.38 -0.63 -0.74
C ALA A 122 9.17 -0.66 0.20
N ALA A 123 9.23 -1.49 1.25
CA ALA A 123 8.13 -1.76 2.18
C ALA A 123 7.51 -0.50 2.83
N THR A 124 8.18 0.64 2.71
CA THR A 124 7.82 1.94 3.28
C THR A 124 6.61 2.61 2.60
N TYR A 125 6.24 2.24 1.38
CA TYR A 125 5.15 2.91 0.65
C TYR A 125 4.16 1.90 0.06
N PRO A 126 3.03 1.63 0.75
CA PRO A 126 1.99 0.76 0.19
C PRO A 126 1.38 1.38 -1.06
N LEU A 127 1.04 0.53 -2.05
CA LEU A 127 0.22 0.94 -3.18
C LEU A 127 -1.25 1.01 -2.74
N ASP A 128 -1.72 2.22 -2.43
CA ASP A 128 -3.12 2.46 -2.13
C ASP A 128 -3.93 2.68 -3.42
N LEU A 129 -4.77 1.72 -3.78
CA LEU A 129 -5.66 1.80 -4.94
C LEU A 129 -7.08 2.21 -4.51
N ALA A 130 -7.37 3.52 -4.54
CA ALA A 130 -8.71 4.05 -4.30
C ALA A 130 -9.52 4.09 -5.61
N CYS A 131 -10.64 3.39 -5.65
CA CYS A 131 -11.52 3.39 -6.81
C CYS A 131 -12.83 4.14 -6.47
N SER A 132 -13.12 5.25 -7.16
CA SER A 132 -14.20 6.18 -6.80
C SER A 132 -15.35 6.28 -7.81
N ARG A 133 -15.27 5.57 -8.94
CA ARG A 133 -16.27 5.64 -10.02
C ARG A 133 -17.47 4.73 -9.76
N ALA A 134 -18.68 5.20 -10.12
CA ALA A 134 -19.88 4.37 -10.15
C ALA A 134 -19.79 3.30 -11.24
N GLY A 135 -19.78 2.01 -10.85
CA GLY A 135 -19.70 0.87 -11.76
C GLY A 135 -18.89 -0.30 -11.19
N ALA A 136 -18.85 -1.43 -11.92
CA ALA A 136 -18.03 -2.57 -11.53
C ALA A 136 -16.54 -2.23 -11.67
N GLN A 137 -15.81 -2.29 -10.57
CA GLN A 137 -14.36 -2.13 -10.52
C GLN A 137 -13.74 -3.43 -10.01
N TYR A 138 -12.66 -3.87 -10.64
CA TYR A 138 -11.93 -5.05 -10.21
C TYR A 138 -10.45 -4.70 -10.04
N ILE A 139 -9.87 -5.14 -8.92
CA ILE A 139 -8.42 -5.18 -8.72
C ILE A 139 -7.99 -6.62 -9.01
N ARG A 140 -7.19 -6.81 -10.06
CA ARG A 140 -6.64 -8.13 -10.41
C ARG A 140 -5.21 -8.25 -9.91
N ILE A 141 -4.96 -9.20 -9.03
CA ILE A 141 -3.62 -9.55 -8.55
C ILE A 141 -3.23 -10.87 -9.22
N VAL A 142 -2.18 -10.86 -10.05
CA VAL A 142 -1.64 -12.06 -10.72
C VAL A 142 -0.24 -12.33 -10.18
N HIS A 143 -0.02 -13.52 -9.66
CA HIS A 143 1.29 -13.99 -9.23
C HIS A 143 1.88 -14.90 -10.31
N SER A 144 3.09 -14.60 -10.79
CA SER A 144 3.77 -15.38 -11.84
C SER A 144 4.64 -16.53 -11.30
N ALA A 145 4.84 -16.60 -9.99
CA ALA A 145 5.59 -17.64 -9.31
C ALA A 145 4.70 -18.42 -8.32
N ASN A 146 5.09 -19.67 -8.02
CA ASN A 146 4.45 -20.54 -7.01
C ASN A 146 4.69 -20.05 -5.57
N GLN A 147 4.46 -18.78 -5.29
CA GLN A 147 4.51 -18.21 -3.96
C GLN A 147 3.11 -17.69 -3.65
N SER A 148 2.41 -18.40 -2.77
CA SER A 148 1.14 -17.96 -2.20
C SER A 148 1.41 -16.77 -1.27
N VAL A 149 1.48 -15.57 -1.83
CA VAL A 149 1.36 -14.35 -1.02
C VAL A 149 -0.12 -14.22 -0.69
N GLY A 150 -0.48 -14.35 0.59
CA GLY A 150 -1.87 -14.28 1.03
C GLY A 150 -2.46 -12.90 0.68
N ASN A 151 -3.51 -12.89 -0.13
CA ASN A 151 -4.27 -11.67 -0.39
C ASN A 151 -5.17 -11.38 0.81
N MET A 152 -4.84 -10.36 1.60
CA MET A 152 -5.69 -9.87 2.68
C MET A 152 -6.64 -8.80 2.14
N LEU A 153 -7.94 -9.07 2.15
CA LEU A 153 -8.98 -8.08 1.85
C LEU A 153 -9.61 -7.62 3.17
N GLN A 154 -9.15 -6.51 3.71
CA GLN A 154 -9.74 -5.87 4.88
C GLN A 154 -10.72 -4.78 4.44
N ARG A 155 -11.99 -4.89 4.84
CA ARG A 155 -12.98 -3.80 4.66
C ARG A 155 -13.34 -3.23 6.02
N ASN A 156 -13.23 -1.91 6.17
CA ASN A 156 -13.63 -1.17 7.36
C ASN A 156 -14.86 -0.29 7.03
N GLN A 157 -16.06 -0.88 6.98
CA GLN A 157 -17.30 -0.13 6.69
C GLN A 157 -18.49 -0.67 7.49
N SER A 158 -19.32 0.25 7.97
CA SER A 158 -20.58 0.00 8.69
C SER A 158 -21.75 -0.07 7.70
N GLY A 159 -22.49 -1.18 7.71
CA GLY A 159 -23.81 -1.31 7.05
C GLY A 159 -23.83 -1.77 5.59
N GLY A 160 -24.64 -2.80 5.30
CA GLY A 160 -24.97 -3.28 3.95
C GLY A 160 -24.70 -4.77 3.72
N SER A 161 -25.58 -5.44 2.96
CA SER A 161 -25.40 -6.84 2.53
C SER A 161 -24.70 -6.85 1.17
N TYR A 162 -23.51 -7.45 1.08
CA TYR A 162 -22.76 -7.56 -0.17
C TYR A 162 -22.27 -8.99 -0.38
N ASN A 163 -22.40 -9.49 -1.61
CA ASN A 163 -21.85 -10.79 -2.01
C ASN A 163 -20.35 -10.67 -2.24
N VAL A 164 -19.53 -11.23 -1.35
CA VAL A 164 -18.09 -11.44 -1.59
C VAL A 164 -17.91 -12.88 -2.04
N GLN A 165 -17.54 -13.08 -3.31
CA GLN A 165 -17.23 -14.41 -3.85
C GLN A 165 -15.72 -14.64 -3.78
N TRP A 166 -15.30 -15.60 -2.94
CA TRP A 166 -13.92 -16.05 -2.87
C TRP A 166 -13.74 -17.27 -3.80
N LEU A 167 -13.21 -17.07 -5.00
CA LEU A 167 -12.78 -18.16 -5.88
C LEU A 167 -11.27 -18.38 -5.68
N TYR A 168 -10.90 -19.42 -4.94
CA TYR A 168 -9.50 -19.78 -4.74
C TYR A 168 -9.19 -21.08 -5.47
N TYR A 169 -8.33 -21.01 -6.49
CA TYR A 169 -7.77 -22.20 -7.13
C TYR A 169 -6.56 -22.68 -6.35
N ILE A 170 -6.58 -23.95 -6.04
CA ILE A 170 -5.69 -24.64 -5.13
C ILE A 170 -4.96 -25.70 -5.98
N PRO A 171 -3.71 -25.46 -6.42
CA PRO A 171 -2.98 -26.44 -7.19
C PRO A 171 -2.28 -27.49 -6.30
N ASN A 172 -2.49 -28.77 -6.62
CA ASN A 172 -1.80 -29.95 -6.08
C ASN A 172 -1.97 -30.26 -4.56
N ASN A 173 -1.43 -31.43 -4.17
CA ASN A 173 -1.83 -32.32 -3.05
C ASN A 173 -1.73 -31.82 -1.59
N GLN A 174 -1.71 -30.52 -1.30
CA GLN A 174 -1.89 -30.01 0.06
C GLN A 174 -2.43 -28.59 0.08
N THR A 175 -3.63 -28.41 0.63
CA THR A 175 -4.31 -27.11 0.58
C THR A 175 -5.55 -27.11 1.44
N ARG A 176 -5.29 -26.88 2.72
CA ARG A 176 -6.31 -26.62 3.71
C ARG A 176 -6.74 -25.16 3.58
N LEU A 177 -7.99 -24.90 3.21
CA LEU A 177 -8.62 -23.61 3.46
C LEU A 177 -8.93 -23.52 4.96
N GLN A 178 -8.35 -22.54 5.64
CA GLN A 178 -8.42 -22.41 7.09
C GLN A 178 -8.89 -21.01 7.46
N TRP A 179 -9.92 -20.96 8.31
CA TRP A 179 -10.42 -19.72 8.88
C TRP A 179 -10.14 -19.74 10.39
N PHE A 180 -9.52 -18.68 10.91
CA PHE A 180 -9.26 -18.49 12.34
C PHE A 180 -9.99 -17.23 12.82
N THR A 181 -10.51 -17.27 14.04
CA THR A 181 -10.99 -16.07 14.76
C THR A 181 -10.23 -15.97 16.07
N ASP A 182 -9.93 -14.76 16.51
CA ASP A 182 -9.22 -14.44 17.74
C ASP A 182 -10.16 -14.25 18.94
N GLY A 183 -11.43 -14.64 18.81
CA GLY A 183 -12.46 -14.47 19.82
C GLY A 183 -13.59 -15.50 19.74
N ALA A 184 -14.46 -15.49 20.75
CA ALA A 184 -15.52 -16.48 21.00
C ALA A 184 -16.62 -16.63 19.91
N ALA A 185 -16.49 -15.96 18.76
CA ALA A 185 -17.36 -16.13 17.62
C ALA A 185 -16.76 -17.23 16.71
N GLY A 186 -17.37 -18.42 16.74
CA GLY A 186 -17.08 -19.44 15.74
C GLY A 186 -17.37 -18.94 14.32
N ILE A 187 -16.64 -19.46 13.33
CA ILE A 187 -16.98 -19.21 11.93
C ILE A 187 -18.28 -19.94 11.61
N ALA A 188 -19.32 -19.18 11.24
CA ALA A 188 -20.61 -19.71 10.80
C ALA A 188 -20.79 -19.44 9.30
N MET A 189 -20.96 -20.50 8.51
CA MET A 189 -21.44 -20.39 7.13
C MET A 189 -22.97 -20.33 7.17
N TYR A 190 -23.54 -19.13 7.02
CA TYR A 190 -24.99 -18.93 6.94
C TYR A 190 -25.47 -19.18 5.49
N LEU A 191 -26.18 -20.29 5.27
CA LEU A 191 -26.87 -20.57 4.02
C LEU A 191 -28.34 -20.14 4.20
N THR A 192 -28.70 -18.96 3.71
CA THR A 192 -30.05 -18.40 3.88
C THR A 192 -31.04 -19.01 2.88
N ALA A 193 -32.31 -19.06 3.28
CA ALA A 193 -33.35 -20.01 2.87
C ALA A 193 -33.80 -20.04 1.39
N ASP A 194 -33.22 -19.26 0.47
CA ASP A 194 -33.71 -19.23 -0.92
C ASP A 194 -32.94 -20.14 -1.90
N ALA A 195 -31.73 -20.60 -1.55
CA ALA A 195 -31.01 -21.68 -2.23
C ALA A 195 -29.69 -21.95 -1.50
N GLY A 196 -29.48 -23.11 -0.90
CA GLY A 196 -28.20 -23.38 -0.25
C GLY A 196 -27.98 -24.84 0.09
N ASN A 197 -27.87 -25.70 -0.92
CA ASN A 197 -27.30 -27.02 -0.69
C ASN A 197 -25.80 -26.87 -0.44
N LEU A 198 -25.30 -27.45 0.66
CA LEU A 198 -23.86 -27.67 0.85
C LEU A 198 -23.49 -29.01 0.21
N TYR A 199 -22.74 -28.98 -0.88
CA TYR A 199 -22.21 -30.18 -1.51
C TYR A 199 -20.81 -30.47 -0.97
N ILE A 200 -20.64 -31.64 -0.33
CA ILE A 200 -19.35 -32.13 0.15
C ILE A 200 -19.01 -33.35 -0.68
N LEU A 201 -17.89 -33.30 -1.41
CA LEU A 201 -17.35 -34.44 -2.12
C LEU A 201 -16.42 -35.20 -1.16
N GLY A 202 -16.92 -36.29 -0.58
CA GLY A 202 -16.20 -37.10 0.41
C GLY A 202 -16.82 -37.01 1.81
N ASP A 203 -16.03 -37.28 2.84
CA ASP A 203 -16.52 -37.43 4.21
C ASP A 203 -16.79 -36.07 4.87
N CYS A 204 -18.02 -35.91 5.38
CA CYS A 204 -18.36 -34.86 6.34
C CYS A 204 -18.36 -35.45 7.74
N SER A 205 -17.56 -34.86 8.64
CA SER A 205 -17.60 -35.23 10.05
C SER A 205 -18.08 -34.05 10.89
N ALA A 206 -19.17 -34.27 11.61
CA ALA A 206 -19.76 -33.28 12.51
C ALA A 206 -19.95 -33.89 13.90
N ALA A 207 -19.79 -33.07 14.94
CA ALA A 207 -20.01 -33.51 16.31
C ALA A 207 -21.48 -33.92 16.58
N THR A 208 -22.42 -33.40 15.79
CA THR A 208 -23.87 -33.55 16.02
C THR A 208 -24.47 -34.84 15.46
N PHE A 209 -23.83 -35.50 14.49
CA PHE A 209 -24.38 -36.72 13.88
C PHE A 209 -23.35 -37.78 13.51
N THR A 210 -22.03 -37.49 13.53
CA THR A 210 -21.04 -38.57 13.44
C THR A 210 -20.97 -39.25 14.80
N ASP A 211 -21.61 -40.42 14.89
CA ASP A 211 -21.56 -41.24 16.10
C ASP A 211 -20.13 -41.73 16.35
N ARG A 212 -19.58 -41.34 17.51
CA ARG A 212 -18.26 -41.76 18.00
C ARG A 212 -18.38 -42.55 19.30
N THR A 213 -19.56 -43.08 19.59
CA THR A 213 -19.82 -43.81 20.83
C THR A 213 -18.99 -45.09 20.83
N PRO A 214 -18.02 -45.25 21.75
CA PRO A 214 -17.23 -46.46 21.83
C PRO A 214 -18.09 -47.64 22.32
N ALA A 215 -17.81 -48.83 21.79
CA ALA A 215 -18.38 -50.07 22.33
C ALA A 215 -17.83 -50.32 23.75
N PHE A 216 -18.69 -50.73 24.69
CA PHE A 216 -18.26 -51.00 26.06
C PHE A 216 -17.29 -52.18 26.11
N ALA A 217 -16.14 -52.01 26.76
CA ALA A 217 -15.14 -53.06 26.94
C ALA A 217 -15.23 -53.67 28.35
N GLY A 218 -15.12 -55.00 28.48
CA GLY A 218 -15.26 -55.73 29.76
C GLY A 218 -16.61 -56.42 29.97
N ASP A 219 -16.82 -57.05 31.12
CA ASP A 219 -18.08 -57.74 31.50
C ASP A 219 -19.14 -56.68 31.84
N ALA A 220 -20.08 -56.48 30.92
CA ALA A 220 -21.13 -55.48 31.05
C ALA A 220 -22.16 -55.87 32.11
N VAL A 221 -22.50 -57.15 32.24
CA VAL A 221 -23.46 -57.63 33.25
C VAL A 221 -22.93 -57.40 34.68
N ALA A 222 -21.65 -57.66 34.92
CA ALA A 222 -21.02 -57.39 36.20
C ALA A 222 -20.98 -55.89 36.51
N ALA A 223 -20.65 -55.06 35.52
CA ALA A 223 -20.60 -53.62 35.66
C ALA A 223 -21.99 -52.99 35.88
N ILE A 224 -23.05 -53.52 35.24
CA ILE A 224 -24.42 -53.06 35.47
C ILE A 224 -24.89 -53.42 36.89
N ARG A 225 -24.52 -54.61 37.39
CA ARG A 225 -24.90 -55.08 38.73
C ARG A 225 -24.36 -54.18 39.85
N SER A 226 -23.23 -53.52 39.66
CA SER A 226 -22.67 -52.61 40.65
C SER A 226 -23.32 -51.22 40.68
N ILE A 227 -24.17 -50.90 39.69
CA ILE A 227 -24.83 -49.60 39.60
C ILE A 227 -25.97 -49.53 40.64
N SER A 228 -25.98 -48.48 41.45
CA SER A 228 -26.99 -48.25 42.48
C SER A 228 -27.72 -46.91 42.32
N ALA A 229 -28.83 -46.76 43.05
CA ALA A 229 -29.49 -45.48 43.25
C ALA A 229 -28.98 -44.84 44.56
N LYS A 230 -28.99 -43.50 44.62
CA LYS A 230 -28.67 -42.77 45.85
C LYS A 230 -29.77 -43.00 46.89
N PRO A 231 -29.41 -43.25 48.17
CA PRO A 231 -30.37 -43.54 49.22
C PRO A 231 -31.45 -42.46 49.43
N ASP A 232 -31.12 -41.19 49.24
CA ASP A 232 -31.93 -40.05 49.74
C ASP A 232 -32.54 -39.17 48.65
N THR A 233 -32.77 -39.73 47.45
CA THR A 233 -33.19 -38.94 46.27
C THR A 233 -34.45 -39.45 45.61
N VAL A 234 -35.27 -40.19 46.36
CA VAL A 234 -36.57 -40.65 45.88
C VAL A 234 -37.45 -39.41 45.69
N ASP A 235 -37.73 -39.07 44.43
CA ASP A 235 -38.77 -38.10 44.16
C ASP A 235 -40.09 -38.65 44.70
N GLY A 236 -41.05 -37.79 45.06
CA GLY A 236 -42.35 -38.24 45.59
C GLY A 236 -43.17 -39.13 44.64
N ARG A 237 -42.60 -39.51 43.49
CA ARG A 237 -43.16 -40.41 42.46
C ARG A 237 -42.45 -41.77 42.42
N GLY A 238 -41.55 -42.05 43.37
CA GLY A 238 -40.91 -43.37 43.53
C GLY A 238 -39.67 -43.60 42.66
N TRP A 239 -39.15 -42.58 41.97
CA TRP A 239 -37.91 -42.67 41.20
C TRP A 239 -36.73 -42.13 42.02
N GLY A 240 -35.70 -42.96 42.22
CA GLY A 240 -34.44 -42.53 42.85
C GLY A 240 -33.45 -41.95 41.82
N GLU A 241 -32.60 -41.01 42.25
CA GLU A 241 -31.46 -40.56 41.44
C GLU A 241 -30.39 -41.66 41.38
N LEU A 242 -29.76 -41.80 40.23
CA LEU A 242 -28.65 -42.74 40.04
C LEU A 242 -27.42 -42.28 40.85
N ASP A 243 -26.77 -43.19 41.55
CA ASP A 243 -25.50 -42.88 42.19
C ASP A 243 -24.37 -42.94 41.15
N HIS A 244 -24.00 -41.77 40.66
CA HIS A 244 -22.92 -41.63 39.67
C HIS A 244 -21.56 -42.14 40.19
N GLY A 245 -21.35 -42.23 41.51
CA GLY A 245 -20.13 -42.81 42.08
C GLY A 245 -19.98 -44.31 41.83
N THR A 246 -21.08 -45.00 41.53
CA THR A 246 -21.09 -46.45 41.24
C THR A 246 -20.98 -46.80 39.77
N LEU A 247 -20.94 -45.79 38.89
CA LEU A 247 -20.83 -46.01 37.45
C LEU A 247 -19.42 -46.46 37.07
N PRO A 248 -19.31 -47.40 36.10
CA PRO A 248 -18.02 -47.85 35.60
C PRO A 248 -17.28 -46.70 34.89
N ALA A 249 -15.95 -46.71 34.94
CA ALA A 249 -15.09 -45.63 34.45
C ALA A 249 -15.36 -45.22 33.00
N GLY A 250 -15.68 -46.17 32.11
CA GLY A 250 -15.99 -45.88 30.70
C GLY A 250 -17.31 -45.16 30.46
N VAL A 251 -18.18 -45.07 31.47
CA VAL A 251 -19.50 -44.42 31.41
C VAL A 251 -19.50 -43.09 32.14
N LEU A 252 -18.52 -42.87 33.01
CA LEU A 252 -18.42 -41.67 33.84
C LEU A 252 -17.72 -40.55 33.06
N VAL A 253 -18.27 -39.35 33.13
CA VAL A 253 -17.66 -38.13 32.59
C VAL A 253 -17.57 -37.06 33.67
N GLU A 254 -16.43 -36.38 33.73
CA GLU A 254 -16.24 -35.23 34.60
C GLU A 254 -16.62 -33.96 33.84
N THR A 255 -17.65 -33.28 34.32
CA THR A 255 -18.13 -32.01 33.76
C THR A 255 -17.92 -30.90 34.77
N VAL A 256 -17.68 -29.68 34.29
CA VAL A 256 -17.62 -28.50 35.15
C VAL A 256 -18.99 -27.83 35.12
N GLU A 257 -19.68 -27.85 36.26
CA GLU A 257 -20.97 -27.19 36.47
C GLU A 257 -20.82 -26.24 37.66
N ASP A 258 -21.29 -25.00 37.53
CA ASP A 258 -21.20 -23.99 38.60
C ASP A 258 -19.82 -23.86 39.26
N LYS A 259 -18.76 -23.91 38.43
CA LYS A 259 -17.33 -23.86 38.82
C LYS A 259 -16.86 -25.03 39.69
N LYS A 260 -17.59 -26.14 39.71
CA LYS A 260 -17.21 -27.39 40.40
C LYS A 260 -17.13 -28.53 39.41
N THR A 261 -16.13 -29.40 39.58
CA THR A 261 -16.05 -30.66 38.85
C THR A 261 -17.09 -31.61 39.45
N VAL A 262 -18.07 -31.98 38.66
CA VAL A 262 -19.09 -32.98 39.02
C VAL A 262 -18.95 -34.20 38.15
N ARG A 263 -19.29 -35.36 38.72
CA ARG A 263 -19.30 -36.63 37.99
C ARG A 263 -20.71 -36.89 37.46
N ARG A 264 -20.81 -36.99 36.14
CA ARG A 264 -22.05 -37.30 35.41
C ARG A 264 -21.88 -38.59 34.62
N ARG A 265 -22.99 -39.11 34.11
CA ARG A 265 -22.97 -40.19 33.12
C ARG A 265 -22.85 -39.62 31.71
N ASN A 266 -22.02 -40.22 30.87
CA ASN A 266 -22.11 -40.05 29.44
C ASN A 266 -23.26 -40.94 28.93
N LEU A 267 -24.31 -40.32 28.38
CA LEU A 267 -25.52 -41.03 27.95
C LEU A 267 -25.24 -42.04 26.84
N SER A 268 -24.38 -41.71 25.89
CA SER A 268 -24.03 -42.60 24.80
C SER A 268 -23.26 -43.83 25.30
N ASN A 269 -22.29 -43.62 26.19
CA ASN A 269 -21.54 -44.73 26.78
C ASN A 269 -22.41 -45.60 27.69
N MET A 270 -23.43 -45.01 28.33
CA MET A 270 -24.47 -45.75 29.06
C MET A 270 -25.25 -46.68 28.14
N VAL A 271 -25.73 -46.17 27.00
CA VAL A 271 -26.46 -46.98 26.01
C VAL A 271 -25.56 -48.11 25.50
N SER A 272 -24.28 -47.84 25.26
CA SER A 272 -23.28 -48.85 24.88
C SER A 272 -23.12 -49.95 25.94
N LEU A 273 -22.99 -49.58 27.21
CA LEU A 273 -22.93 -50.53 28.34
C LEU A 273 -24.20 -51.40 28.41
N LEU A 274 -25.38 -50.78 28.36
CA LEU A 274 -26.65 -51.50 28.44
C LEU A 274 -26.85 -52.45 27.26
N THR A 275 -26.52 -51.99 26.04
CA THR A 275 -26.60 -52.81 24.82
C THR A 275 -25.75 -54.07 24.97
N LYS A 276 -24.50 -53.93 25.41
CA LYS A 276 -23.63 -55.08 25.65
C LYS A 276 -24.13 -55.97 26.79
N GLY A 277 -24.62 -55.36 27.87
CA GLY A 277 -25.19 -56.11 28.99
C GLY A 277 -26.37 -56.98 28.59
N PHE A 278 -27.25 -56.47 27.72
CA PHE A 278 -28.34 -57.26 27.15
C PHE A 278 -27.83 -58.38 26.24
N GLN A 279 -26.82 -58.13 25.41
CA GLN A 279 -26.20 -59.17 24.57
C GLN A 279 -25.59 -60.30 25.41
N GLU A 280 -24.82 -59.95 26.45
CA GLU A 280 -24.23 -60.92 27.37
C GLU A 280 -25.28 -61.69 28.18
N LEU A 281 -26.35 -61.02 28.60
CA LEU A 281 -27.46 -61.67 29.29
C LEU A 281 -28.21 -62.63 28.38
N ALA A 282 -28.53 -62.21 27.15
CA ALA A 282 -29.20 -63.04 26.15
C ALA A 282 -28.39 -64.31 25.87
N GLN A 283 -27.07 -64.19 25.67
CA GLN A 283 -26.17 -65.34 25.49
C GLN A 283 -26.20 -66.31 26.68
N ARG A 284 -26.25 -65.79 27.92
CA ARG A 284 -26.35 -66.64 29.13
C ARG A 284 -27.70 -67.35 29.21
N VAL A 285 -28.80 -66.68 28.85
CA VAL A 285 -30.14 -67.28 28.81
C VAL A 285 -30.23 -68.34 27.73
N GLU A 286 -29.78 -68.06 26.51
CA GLU A 286 -29.72 -69.03 25.40
C GLU A 286 -28.89 -70.27 25.78
N ALA A 287 -27.77 -70.09 26.48
CA ALA A 287 -26.95 -71.20 26.96
C ALA A 287 -27.64 -72.04 28.05
N LEU A 288 -28.55 -71.45 28.82
CA LEU A 288 -29.36 -72.15 29.83
C LEU A 288 -30.57 -72.86 29.20
N GLU A 289 -31.17 -72.27 28.17
CA GLU A 289 -32.35 -72.78 27.45
C GLU A 289 -31.99 -73.80 26.35
N GLY A 290 -30.77 -73.76 25.82
CA GLY A 290 -30.24 -74.69 24.81
C GLY A 290 -29.74 -76.03 25.36
N ARG A 291 -30.19 -76.43 26.56
CA ARG A 291 -30.02 -77.76 27.16
C ARG A 291 -31.35 -78.49 27.19
#